data_AF-A0A954F2K5-F1
#
_entry.id   AF-A0A954F2K5-F1
#
_cell.length_a   1.000
_cell.length_b   1.000
_cell.length_c   1.000
_cell.angle_alpha   90.00
_cell.angle_beta   90.00
_cell.angle_gamma   90.00
#
_symmetry.space_group_name_H-M   'P 1'
#
loop_
_entity.id
_entity.type
_entity.pdbx_description
1 polymer ?
#
loop_
_entity_poly.entity_id
_entity_poly.type
_entity_poly.pdbx_seq_one_letter_code
_entity_poly.pdbx_strand_id
1 'polypeptide(L)'
;GPFRDAAESTPQFGNRATYQMNPANGAEALREVDLDVAEGADLLMVKPALSYLDIIRRVKEAHPGVPLAAYNVSGEYAMVKAAAEKGWIDEQRLALEILTSIRRAGADMILTYHAKDVSRWLSE
;
A
#
# COMPACT_ATOMS: atom_id res chain seq x y z
N GLY A 1 9.62 -12.22 -6.20
CA GLY A 1 8.44 -11.30 -6.13
C GLY A 1 9.01 -9.94 -5.84
N PRO A 2 8.63 -8.85 -6.51
CA PRO A 2 9.62 -7.84 -6.91
C PRO A 2 10.43 -7.24 -5.75
N PHE A 3 9.81 -6.97 -4.59
CA PHE A 3 10.52 -6.53 -3.39
C PHE A 3 11.50 -7.57 -2.83
N ARG A 4 11.11 -8.85 -2.81
CA ARG A 4 11.99 -9.93 -2.33
C ARG A 4 13.23 -10.09 -3.20
N ASP A 5 13.08 -9.85 -4.50
CA ASP A 5 14.19 -9.92 -5.45
C ASP A 5 15.11 -8.70 -5.26
N ALA A 6 14.52 -7.50 -5.11
CA ALA A 6 15.27 -6.26 -4.87
C ALA A 6 15.96 -6.17 -3.50
N ALA A 7 15.36 -6.76 -2.47
CA ALA A 7 15.87 -6.73 -1.09
C ALA A 7 16.53 -8.05 -0.65
N GLU A 8 16.73 -8.99 -1.59
CA GLU A 8 17.28 -10.34 -1.33
C GLU A 8 16.64 -11.03 -0.11
N SER A 9 15.33 -10.84 0.07
CA SER A 9 14.62 -11.12 1.34
C SER A 9 13.65 -12.30 1.23
N THR A 10 13.86 -13.19 0.26
CA THR A 10 13.08 -14.42 0.13
C THR A 10 13.31 -15.32 1.35
N PRO A 11 12.25 -15.80 2.04
CA PRO A 11 12.42 -16.72 3.15
C PRO A 11 13.21 -17.97 2.73
N GLN A 12 14.22 -18.36 3.50
CA GLN A 12 15.00 -19.58 3.24
C GLN A 12 14.20 -20.86 3.53
N PHE A 13 13.22 -20.79 4.44
CA PHE A 13 12.28 -21.88 4.74
C PHE A 13 10.90 -21.31 5.12
N GLY A 14 9.83 -22.03 4.79
CA GLY A 14 8.46 -21.69 5.15
C GLY A 14 7.90 -20.44 4.45
N ASN A 15 6.94 -19.78 5.11
CA ASN A 15 6.34 -18.52 4.66
C ASN A 15 6.16 -17.55 5.84
N ARG A 16 5.62 -16.36 5.58
CA ARG A 16 5.45 -15.30 6.59
C ARG A 16 4.03 -15.27 7.18
N ALA A 17 3.21 -16.30 6.92
CA ALA A 17 1.80 -16.32 7.29
C ALA A 17 1.57 -16.45 8.81
N THR A 18 2.61 -16.75 9.59
CA THR A 18 2.52 -16.82 11.06
C THR A 18 2.49 -15.44 11.72
N TYR A 19 2.84 -14.37 11.00
CA TYR A 19 2.84 -13.00 11.51
C TYR A 19 2.29 -11.97 10.51
N GLN A 20 2.17 -12.31 9.23
CA GLN A 20 1.39 -11.50 8.30
C GLN A 20 -0.09 -11.86 8.46
N MET A 21 -0.90 -10.82 8.65
CA MET A 21 -2.36 -10.96 8.78
C MET A 21 -2.95 -11.74 7.60
N ASN A 22 -3.99 -12.53 7.88
CA ASN A 22 -4.72 -13.25 6.85
C ASN A 22 -5.46 -12.24 5.95
N PRO A 23 -5.27 -12.26 4.61
CA PRO A 23 -5.90 -11.31 3.70
C PRO A 23 -7.44 -11.30 3.77
N ALA A 24 -8.08 -12.40 4.20
CA ALA A 24 -9.53 -12.48 4.35
C ALA A 24 -10.05 -11.78 5.62
N ASN A 25 -9.17 -11.37 6.54
CA ASN A 25 -9.54 -10.93 7.88
C ASN A 25 -9.41 -9.43 8.09
N GLY A 26 -10.35 -8.65 7.55
CA GLY A 26 -10.34 -7.21 7.75
C GLY A 26 -10.61 -6.75 9.19
N ALA A 27 -11.12 -7.63 10.07
CA ALA A 27 -11.36 -7.28 11.48
C ALA A 27 -10.09 -7.34 12.34
N GLU A 28 -9.15 -8.22 12.00
CA GLU A 28 -7.83 -8.29 12.65
C GLU A 28 -7.02 -7.02 12.43
N ALA A 29 -7.07 -6.44 11.22
CA ALA A 29 -6.37 -5.19 10.93
C ALA A 29 -6.73 -4.04 11.89
N LEU A 30 -7.99 -3.92 12.30
CA LEU A 30 -8.39 -2.88 13.26
C LEU A 30 -7.86 -3.17 14.66
N ARG A 31 -7.83 -4.44 15.09
CA ARG A 31 -7.27 -4.81 16.40
C ARG A 31 -5.77 -4.55 16.47
N GLU A 32 -5.02 -4.90 15.42
CA GLU A 32 -3.59 -4.61 15.33
C GLU A 32 -3.33 -3.10 15.39
N VAL A 33 -4.11 -2.32 14.65
CA VAL A 33 -4.02 -0.85 14.70
C VAL A 33 -4.35 -0.30 16.09
N ASP A 34 -5.39 -0.80 16.76
CA ASP A 34 -5.75 -0.35 18.12
C ASP A 34 -4.63 -0.63 19.11
N LEU A 35 -3.93 -1.76 18.96
CA LEU A 35 -2.75 -2.11 19.77
C LEU A 35 -1.57 -1.17 19.49
N ASP A 36 -1.23 -0.94 18.22
CA ASP A 36 -0.15 -0.02 17.83
C ASP A 36 -0.40 1.39 18.39
N VAL A 37 -1.64 1.88 18.33
CA VAL A 37 -2.03 3.17 18.91
C VAL A 37 -1.89 3.16 20.44
N ALA A 38 -2.31 2.09 21.11
CA ALA A 38 -2.17 1.95 22.56
C ALA A 38 -0.69 1.88 23.01
N GLU A 39 0.18 1.34 22.17
CA GLU A 39 1.64 1.32 22.37
C GLU A 39 2.32 2.64 22.00
N GLY A 40 1.59 3.61 21.46
CA GLY A 40 2.05 4.97 21.21
C GLY A 40 2.55 5.24 19.79
N ALA A 41 2.09 4.51 18.79
CA ALA A 41 2.42 4.78 17.40
C ALA A 41 1.94 6.18 16.94
N ASP A 42 2.87 7.03 16.50
CA ASP A 42 2.58 8.37 15.96
C ASP A 42 1.94 8.34 14.55
N LEU A 43 2.08 7.21 13.85
CA LEU A 43 1.68 7.03 12.47
C LEU A 43 1.32 5.57 12.22
N LEU A 44 0.25 5.35 11.47
CA LEU A 44 -0.22 4.02 11.08
C LEU A 44 0.09 3.73 9.61
N MET A 45 0.13 2.46 9.23
CA MET A 45 0.32 2.06 7.83
C MET A 45 -0.52 0.85 7.44
N VAL A 46 -1.10 0.89 6.24
CA VAL A 46 -1.65 -0.30 5.58
C VAL A 46 -0.78 -0.71 4.40
N LYS A 47 -0.48 -2.01 4.31
CA LYS A 47 0.33 -2.62 3.26
C LYS A 47 -0.15 -4.04 2.98
N PRO A 48 -0.40 -4.45 1.71
CA PRO A 48 -0.46 -3.65 0.47
C PRO A 48 -1.54 -2.56 0.46
N ALA A 49 -1.49 -1.62 -0.50
CA ALA A 49 -2.44 -0.51 -0.54
C ALA A 49 -3.65 -0.78 -1.45
N LEU A 50 -3.42 -1.10 -2.73
CA LEU A 50 -4.48 -1.15 -3.75
C LEU A 50 -5.52 -2.23 -3.44
N SER A 51 -5.10 -3.40 -3.00
CA SER A 51 -6.01 -4.49 -2.65
C SER A 51 -6.66 -4.37 -1.27
N TYR A 52 -6.34 -3.31 -0.51
CA TYR A 52 -6.81 -3.09 0.87
C TYR A 52 -7.29 -1.65 1.09
N LEU A 53 -7.84 -1.02 0.05
CA LEU A 53 -8.42 0.33 0.14
C LEU A 53 -9.57 0.38 1.17
N ASP A 54 -10.30 -0.71 1.34
CA ASP A 54 -11.34 -0.86 2.37
C ASP A 54 -10.74 -0.84 3.79
N ILE A 55 -9.57 -1.44 4.00
CA ILE A 55 -8.88 -1.40 5.30
C ILE A 55 -8.32 -0.01 5.56
N ILE A 56 -7.71 0.66 4.56
CA ILE A 56 -7.27 2.05 4.68
C ILE A 56 -8.44 2.94 5.13
N ARG A 57 -9.61 2.75 4.51
CA ARG A 57 -10.81 3.49 4.85
C ARG A 57 -11.26 3.27 6.29
N ARG A 58 -11.37 2.00 6.70
CA ARG A 58 -11.81 1.63 8.05
C ARG A 58 -10.84 2.12 9.13
N VAL A 59 -9.53 2.02 8.89
CA VAL A 59 -8.51 2.53 9.81
C VAL A 59 -8.63 4.05 9.94
N LYS A 60 -8.78 4.78 8.82
CA LYS A 60 -8.93 6.23 8.86
C LYS A 60 -10.19 6.69 9.58
N GLU A 61 -11.30 5.96 9.44
CA GLU A 61 -12.55 6.24 10.13
C GLU A 61 -12.46 5.96 11.64
N ALA A 62 -11.76 4.89 12.05
CA ALA A 62 -11.55 4.55 13.45
C ALA A 62 -10.57 5.49 14.16
N HIS A 63 -9.51 5.92 13.46
CA HIS A 63 -8.41 6.73 14.01
C HIS A 63 -8.18 8.02 13.20
N PRO A 64 -9.17 8.93 13.10
CA PRO A 64 -9.09 10.09 12.22
C PRO A 64 -7.99 11.08 12.61
N GLY A 65 -7.60 11.10 13.89
CA GLY A 65 -6.55 11.96 14.44
C GLY A 65 -5.12 11.47 14.24
N VAL A 66 -4.93 10.23 13.78
CA VAL A 66 -3.60 9.64 13.55
C VAL A 66 -3.29 9.70 12.05
N PRO A 67 -2.11 10.22 11.63
CA PRO A 67 -1.67 10.16 10.25
C PRO A 67 -1.63 8.72 9.73
N LEU A 68 -2.20 8.49 8.54
CA LEU A 68 -2.23 7.16 7.92
C LEU A 68 -1.37 7.13 6.65
N ALA A 69 -0.35 6.27 6.63
CA ALA A 69 0.38 5.94 5.43
C ALA A 69 -0.22 4.72 4.71
N ALA A 70 -0.03 4.64 3.40
CA ALA A 70 -0.33 3.45 2.61
C ALA A 70 0.86 3.09 1.72
N TYR A 71 1.20 1.81 1.65
CA TYR A 71 2.32 1.34 0.84
C TYR A 71 1.83 0.70 -0.46
N ASN A 72 1.97 1.43 -1.57
CA ASN A 72 1.76 0.90 -2.91
C ASN A 72 2.93 -0.04 -3.28
N VAL A 73 2.71 -1.34 -3.09
CA VAL A 73 3.78 -2.33 -3.03
C VAL A 73 4.45 -2.60 -4.37
N SER A 74 5.63 -3.20 -4.33
CA SER A 74 6.43 -3.53 -5.50
C SER A 74 5.66 -4.38 -6.53
N GLY A 75 4.76 -5.26 -6.06
CA GLY A 75 3.91 -6.07 -6.92
C GLY A 75 2.86 -5.23 -7.65
N GLU A 76 2.25 -4.26 -6.97
CA GLU A 76 1.28 -3.32 -7.56
C GLU A 76 1.95 -2.43 -8.61
N TYR A 77 3.12 -1.88 -8.28
CA TYR A 77 3.95 -1.14 -9.24
C TYR A 77 4.30 -1.98 -10.48
N ALA A 78 4.82 -3.20 -10.26
CA ALA A 78 5.23 -4.07 -11.36
C ALA A 78 4.05 -4.50 -12.23
N MET A 79 2.85 -4.68 -11.66
CA MET A 79 1.63 -4.96 -12.44
C MET A 79 1.30 -3.82 -13.40
N VAL A 80 1.39 -2.56 -12.96
CA VAL A 80 1.17 -1.40 -13.82
C VAL A 80 2.21 -1.33 -14.93
N LYS A 81 3.51 -1.41 -14.60
CA LYS A 81 4.59 -1.38 -15.60
C LYS A 81 4.43 -2.49 -16.64
N ALA A 82 4.20 -3.73 -16.21
CA ALA A 82 4.06 -4.86 -17.12
C ALA A 82 2.83 -4.78 -18.04
N ALA A 83 1.71 -4.20 -17.57
CA ALA A 83 0.53 -3.99 -18.41
C ALA A 83 0.72 -2.84 -19.41
N ALA A 84 1.42 -1.77 -19.00
CA ALA A 84 1.77 -0.65 -19.87
C ALA A 84 2.76 -1.05 -20.97
N GLU A 85 3.78 -1.85 -20.65
CA GLU A 85 4.75 -2.40 -21.63
C GLU A 85 4.06 -3.22 -22.74
N LYS A 86 2.92 -3.83 -22.44
CA LYS A 86 2.11 -4.58 -23.41
C LYS A 86 1.10 -3.71 -24.18
N GLY A 87 1.03 -2.42 -23.89
CA GLY A 87 0.08 -1.49 -24.48
C GLY A 87 -1.38 -1.72 -24.05
N TRP A 88 -1.62 -2.42 -22.93
CA TRP A 88 -2.98 -2.71 -22.46
C TRP A 88 -3.62 -1.53 -21.73
N ILE A 89 -2.79 -0.65 -21.19
CA ILE A 89 -3.19 0.50 -20.37
C ILE A 89 -2.29 1.69 -20.68
N ASP A 90 -2.80 2.89 -20.37
CA ASP A 90 -1.99 4.10 -20.24
C ASP A 90 -1.35 4.12 -18.85
N GLU A 91 -0.01 4.12 -18.78
CA GLU A 91 0.71 4.00 -17.52
C GLU A 91 0.47 5.19 -16.59
N GLN A 92 0.65 6.42 -17.11
CA GLN A 92 0.56 7.65 -16.34
C GLN A 92 -0.84 7.81 -15.77
N ARG A 93 -1.86 7.62 -16.62
CA ARG A 93 -3.26 7.72 -16.22
C ARG A 93 -3.60 6.69 -15.15
N LEU A 94 -3.26 5.41 -15.35
CA LEU A 94 -3.63 4.38 -14.38
C LEU A 94 -2.86 4.53 -13.06
N ALA A 95 -1.57 4.86 -13.10
CA ALA A 95 -0.78 5.10 -11.90
C ALA A 95 -1.35 6.27 -11.08
N LEU A 96 -1.69 7.39 -11.72
CA LEU A 96 -2.32 8.53 -11.04
C LEU A 96 -3.71 8.17 -10.48
N GLU A 97 -4.51 7.37 -11.19
CA GLU A 97 -5.82 6.92 -10.71
C GLU A 97 -5.69 6.02 -9.47
N ILE A 98 -4.73 5.09 -9.48
CA ILE A 98 -4.43 4.24 -8.32
C ILE A 98 -4.00 5.09 -7.12
N LEU A 99 -3.04 6.00 -7.28
CA LEU A 99 -2.57 6.84 -6.17
C LEU A 99 -3.67 7.77 -5.66
N THR A 100 -4.50 8.30 -6.54
CA THR A 100 -5.70 9.06 -6.17
C THR A 100 -6.68 8.21 -5.37
N SER A 101 -6.88 6.93 -5.75
CA SER A 101 -7.75 6.03 -5.00
C SER A 101 -7.24 5.74 -3.58
N ILE A 102 -5.92 5.61 -3.42
CA ILE A 102 -5.27 5.42 -2.12
C ILE A 102 -5.44 6.68 -1.24
N ARG A 103 -5.22 7.87 -1.81
CA ARG A 103 -5.48 9.14 -1.12
C ARG A 103 -6.95 9.28 -0.72
N ARG A 104 -7.87 8.96 -1.64
CA ARG A 104 -9.33 9.00 -1.42
C ARG A 104 -9.78 8.02 -0.32
N ALA A 105 -9.15 6.84 -0.23
CA ALA A 105 -9.48 5.87 0.80
C ALA A 105 -9.18 6.40 2.21
N GLY A 106 -8.21 7.30 2.36
CA GLY A 106 -7.93 7.98 3.63
C GLY A 106 -6.45 8.10 3.98
N ALA A 107 -5.55 7.61 3.13
CA ALA A 107 -4.12 7.74 3.37
C ALA A 107 -3.68 9.21 3.26
N ASP A 108 -2.95 9.70 4.24
CA ASP A 108 -2.29 11.01 4.29
C ASP A 108 -0.94 11.01 3.58
N MET A 109 -0.29 9.84 3.53
CA MET A 109 0.99 9.63 2.87
C MET A 109 0.96 8.35 2.03
N ILE A 110 1.62 8.36 0.89
CA ILE A 110 1.72 7.18 0.02
C ILE A 110 3.19 6.86 -0.23
N LEU A 111 3.60 5.68 0.21
CA LEU A 111 4.90 5.11 -0.15
C LEU A 111 4.72 4.37 -1.47
N THR A 112 5.32 4.87 -2.55
CA THR A 112 5.20 4.28 -3.90
C THR A 112 6.51 4.33 -4.67
N TYR A 113 6.74 3.31 -5.49
CA TYR A 113 7.83 3.29 -6.47
C TYR A 113 7.57 4.23 -7.66
N HIS A 114 6.31 4.64 -7.89
CA HIS A 114 5.96 5.64 -8.91
C HIS A 114 6.34 7.08 -8.50
N ALA A 115 6.87 7.32 -7.29
CA ALA A 115 7.09 8.68 -6.77
C ALA A 115 7.88 9.60 -7.72
N LYS A 116 8.97 9.09 -8.33
CA LYS A 116 9.77 9.87 -9.29
C LYS A 116 9.03 10.14 -10.60
N ASP A 117 8.24 9.18 -11.07
CA ASP A 117 7.46 9.33 -12.29
C ASP A 117 6.33 10.35 -12.09
N VAL A 118 5.59 10.21 -11.00
CA VAL A 118 4.48 11.10 -10.60
C VAL A 118 4.97 12.52 -10.38
N SER A 119 6.13 12.70 -9.73
CA SER A 119 6.71 14.04 -9.55
C SER A 119 6.97 14.75 -10.88
N ARG A 120 7.33 14.02 -11.94
CA ARG A 120 7.51 14.58 -13.28
C ARG A 120 6.16 14.88 -13.93
N TRP A 121 5.26 13.91 -13.94
CA TRP A 121 3.93 14.04 -14.56
C TRP A 121 3.08 15.16 -13.98
N LEU A 122 3.24 15.50 -12.69
CA LEU A 122 2.50 16.58 -12.05
C LEU A 122 3.15 17.96 -12.22
N SER A 123 4.37 18.01 -12.76
CA SER A 123 5.09 19.26 -13.02
C SER A 123 4.96 19.73 -14.48
N GLU A 124 4.28 18.95 -15.31
CA GLU A 124 3.90 19.26 -16.70
C GLU A 124 2.58 20.03 -16.74
#